data_AF-A0A850DV12-F1
#
_entry.id   AF-A0A850DV12-F1
#
_cell.length_a   1.000
_cell.length_b   1.000
_cell.length_c   1.000
_cell.angle_alpha   90.00
_cell.angle_beta   90.00
_cell.angle_gamma   90.00
#
_symmetry.space_group_name_H-M   'P 1'
#
loop_
_entity.id
_entity.type
_entity.pdbx_description
1 polymer ?
#
loop_
_entity_poly.entity_id
_entity_poly.type
_entity_poly.pdbx_seq_one_letter_code
_entity_poly.pdbx_strand_id
1 'polypeptide(L)' 'MSLGDKAKDATQKIVGKVEEAVGKHTDDAELTHQGQKDQVMGEARLEKEKAKDHLEGK' A
#
# COMPACT_ATOMS: atom_id res chain seq x y z
N MET A 1 -9.15 -39.69 10.57
CA MET A 1 -8.99 -38.22 10.58
C MET A 1 -9.59 -37.72 11.90
N SER A 2 -8.75 -37.39 12.88
CA SER A 2 -9.21 -37.09 14.24
C SER A 2 -9.98 -35.76 14.28
N LEU A 3 -10.90 -35.57 15.22
CA LEU A 3 -11.62 -34.30 15.43
C LEU A 3 -10.66 -33.12 15.65
N GLY A 4 -9.47 -33.40 16.20
CA GLY A 4 -8.40 -32.42 16.37
C GLY A 4 -7.83 -31.87 15.05
N ASP A 5 -7.80 -32.67 13.97
CA ASP A 5 -7.35 -32.20 12.66
C ASP A 5 -8.36 -31.22 12.05
N LYS A 6 -9.67 -31.52 12.15
CA LYS A 6 -10.72 -30.60 11.66
C LYS A 6 -10.73 -29.26 12.39
N ALA A 7 -10.49 -29.27 13.70
CA ALA A 7 -10.44 -28.05 14.50
C ALA A 7 -9.21 -27.19 14.16
N LYS A 8 -8.04 -27.81 13.94
CA LYS A 8 -6.82 -27.11 13.52
C LYS A 8 -6.97 -26.51 12.12
N ASP A 9 -7.57 -27.25 11.18
CA ASP A 9 -7.80 -26.79 9.81
C ASP A 9 -8.76 -25.60 9.76
N ALA A 10 -9.84 -25.64 10.54
CA ALA A 10 -10.78 -24.54 10.67
C ALA A 10 -10.14 -23.31 11.33
N THR A 11 -9.36 -23.53 12.40
CA THR A 11 -8.64 -22.44 13.09
C THR A 11 -7.64 -21.77 12.17
N GLN A 12 -6.82 -22.54 11.45
CA GLN A 12 -5.86 -21.99 10.49
C GLN A 12 -6.55 -21.22 9.36
N LYS A 13 -7.67 -21.71 8.84
CA LYS A 13 -8.46 -20.97 7.84
C LYS A 13 -9.02 -19.66 8.36
N ILE A 14 -9.44 -19.60 9.63
CA ILE A 14 -9.95 -18.38 10.24
C ILE A 14 -8.80 -17.39 10.47
N VAL A 15 -7.70 -17.84 11.05
CA VAL A 15 -6.51 -17.01 11.28
C VAL A 15 -5.98 -16.45 9.97
N GLY A 16 -5.82 -17.29 8.94
CA GLY A 16 -5.37 -16.84 7.63
C GLY A 16 -6.30 -15.81 6.99
N LYS A 17 -7.63 -15.97 7.10
CA LYS A 17 -8.59 -14.97 6.61
C LYS A 17 -8.50 -13.64 7.36
N VAL A 18 -8.24 -13.68 8.66
CA VAL A 18 -8.07 -12.47 9.48
C VAL A 18 -6.77 -11.77 9.10
N GLU A 19 -5.65 -12.49 8.99
CA GLU A 19 -4.37 -11.94 8.53
C GLU A 19 -4.48 -11.37 7.11
N GLU A 20 -5.15 -12.06 6.19
CA GLU A 20 -5.32 -11.59 4.81
C GLU A 20 -6.20 -10.34 4.74
N ALA A 21 -7.24 -10.24 5.57
CA ALA A 21 -8.10 -9.05 5.63
C ALA A 21 -7.41 -7.85 6.27
N VAL A 22 -6.68 -8.06 7.37
CA VAL A 22 -5.92 -7.01 8.07
C VAL A 22 -4.75 -6.54 7.21
N GLY A 23 -4.05 -7.48 6.56
CA GLY A 23 -2.98 -7.19 5.60
C GLY A 23 -3.50 -6.33 4.45
N LYS A 24 -4.55 -6.78 3.74
CA LYS A 24 -5.16 -6.00 2.64
C LYS A 24 -5.59 -4.60 3.07
N HIS A 25 -6.25 -4.45 4.22
CA HIS A 25 -6.69 -3.13 4.70
C HIS A 25 -5.53 -2.22 5.09
N THR A 26 -4.46 -2.77 5.68
CA THR A 26 -3.28 -2.01 6.10
C THR A 26 -2.42 -1.62 4.89
N ASP A 27 -2.17 -2.57 3.99
CA ASP A 27 -1.47 -2.35 2.73
C ASP A 27 -2.20 -1.31 1.87
N ASP A 28 -3.53 -1.40 1.68
CA ASP A 28 -4.26 -0.38 0.90
C ASP A 28 -4.13 1.00 1.53
N ALA A 29 -4.26 1.12 2.85
CA ALA A 29 -4.15 2.40 3.55
C ALA A 29 -2.74 3.00 3.42
N GLU A 30 -1.71 2.17 3.57
CA GLU A 30 -0.31 2.58 3.47
C GLU A 30 0.07 2.92 2.01
N LEU A 31 -0.37 2.12 1.05
CA LEU A 31 -0.16 2.33 -0.38
C LEU A 31 -0.86 3.60 -0.87
N THR A 32 -2.07 3.88 -0.39
CA THR A 32 -2.81 5.12 -0.73
C THR A 32 -2.11 6.36 -0.17
N HIS A 33 -1.58 6.25 1.06
CA HIS A 33 -0.82 7.33 1.69
C HIS A 33 0.52 7.61 1.02
N GLN A 34 1.24 6.56 0.61
CA GLN A 34 2.47 6.70 -0.18
C GLN A 34 2.17 7.27 -1.56
N GLY A 35 1.15 6.75 -2.26
CA GLY A 35 0.76 7.22 -3.59
C GLY A 35 0.44 8.72 -3.62
N GLN A 36 -0.33 9.22 -2.65
CA GLN A 36 -0.59 10.67 -2.55
C GLN A 36 0.68 11.48 -2.29
N LYS A 37 1.56 11.02 -1.39
CA LYS A 37 2.83 11.71 -1.12
C LYS A 37 3.74 11.74 -2.35
N ASP A 38 3.84 10.64 -3.07
CA ASP A 38 4.64 10.53 -4.29
C ASP A 38 4.07 11.38 -5.42
N GLN A 39 2.75 11.45 -5.57
CA GLN A 39 2.11 12.35 -6.53
C GLN A 39 2.43 13.81 -6.22
N VAL A 40 2.27 14.25 -4.96
CA VAL A 40 2.56 15.63 -4.55
C VAL A 40 4.04 15.97 -4.74
N MET A 41 4.95 15.06 -4.37
CA MET A 41 6.39 15.23 -4.57
C MET A 41 6.77 15.25 -6.06
N GLY A 42 6.12 14.42 -6.87
CA GLY A 42 6.32 14.35 -8.32
C GLY A 42 5.86 15.62 -9.03
N GLU A 43 4.67 16.12 -8.70
CA GLU A 43 4.14 17.38 -9.22
C GLU A 43 5.04 18.56 -8.82
N ALA A 44 5.43 18.64 -7.54
CA ALA A 44 6.32 19.70 -7.06
C ALA A 44 7.71 19.66 -7.73
N ARG A 45 8.23 18.48 -8.06
CA ARG A 45 9.48 18.34 -8.82
C ARG A 45 9.31 18.78 -10.26
N LEU A 46 8.26 18.33 -10.95
CA LEU A 46 7.96 18.71 -12.33
C LEU A 46 7.76 20.23 -12.46
N GLU A 47 7.08 20.83 -11.50
CA GLU A 47 6.86 22.27 -11.47
C GLU A 47 8.16 23.04 -11.20
N LYS A 48 9.02 22.54 -10.30
CA LYS A 48 10.38 23.08 -10.10
C LYS A 48 11.25 22.96 -11.35
N GLU A 49 11.25 21.80 -12.02
CA GLU A 49 12.02 21.60 -13.23
C GLU A 49 11.52 22.52 -14.35
N LYS A 50 10.21 22.59 -14.58
CA LYS A 50 9.64 23.55 -15.54
C LYS A 50 10.04 24.98 -15.22
N ALA A 51 9.99 25.40 -13.95
CA ALA A 51 10.39 26.75 -13.55
C ALA A 51 11.89 27.02 -13.80
N LYS A 52 12.76 26.03 -13.55
CA LYS A 52 14.18 26.13 -13.86
C LYS A 52 14.45 26.18 -15.36
N ASP A 53 13.83 25.29 -16.13
CA ASP A 53 13.95 25.26 -17.59
C ASP A 53 13.51 26.59 -18.22
N HIS A 54 12.42 27.18 -17.70
CA HIS A 54 11.92 28.48 -18.12
C HIS A 54 12.80 29.68 -17.70
N LEU A 55 13.61 29.51 -16.65
CA LEU A 55 14.55 30.52 -16.14
C LEU A 55 15.93 30.41 -16.79
N GLU A 56 16.41 29.20 -17.09
CA GLU A 56 17.68 28.93 -17.75
C GLU A 56 17.58 29.10 -19.28
N GLY A 57 16.38 29.02 -19.86
CA GLY A 57 16.14 29.15 -21.30
C GLY A 57 16.03 30.58 -21.87
N LYS A 58 16.40 31.64 -21.14
CA LYS A 58 16.28 33.04 -21.60
C LYS A 58 17.60 33.82 -21.56
#